data_AF-A0A1E4K8V0-F1
#
_entry.id   AF-A0A1E4K8V0-F1
#
_cell.length_a   1.000
_cell.length_b   1.000
_cell.length_c   1.000
_cell.angle_alpha   90.00
_cell.angle_beta   90.00
_cell.angle_gamma   90.00
#
_symmetry.space_group_name_H-M   'P 1'
#
loop_
_entity.id
_entity.type
_entity.pdbx_description
1 polymer ?
#
loop_
_entity_poly.entity_id
_entity_poly.type
_entity_poly.pdbx_seq_one_letter_code
_entity_poly.pdbx_strand_id
1 'polypeptide(L)'
;MTVGGGPLAGIRIIELAGLGPAPFGAMLLADMGAEVVRVERVDGGSGIGVAVPFDVLARNRRSIRLDLKQDEGKAALLRMIDGADGLIEGFRPGVLERLGFAPDLLLERNPKLVVGRMTGWGQDGPLAQRAGHDINYIALAGALFSIGGRGGPPVPPLNLVGDFGGGGLVLAFGVVCALLEARGSGKGQVVDAAMVDGAALLTAGVHGMLAQGMFREDRGGTILNGGAPFYAVYECADGEFVTIGSLEPQFFALLQERLGIDPAEFGNRNDPRQWDGQRERLAAIFRSRTRDEWTRLLGDSDVCFAPVLRMTEAPQHPHNAARGVFVEVGGLVQPAPAPRFSRTAAGACTPPAVPGADTDAVLAAYGFSREEVAALHAGGVVAGAADAD
;
A
#
# COMPACT_ATOMS: atom_id res chain seq x y z
N MET A 1 20.84 19.11 -7.20
CA MET A 1 19.75 18.77 -6.26
C MET A 1 18.45 19.25 -6.87
N THR A 2 17.69 18.38 -7.52
CA THR A 2 16.33 18.71 -7.95
C THR A 2 15.43 18.60 -6.72
N VAL A 3 15.00 19.74 -6.20
CA VAL A 3 13.97 19.76 -5.14
C VAL A 3 12.70 19.21 -5.79
N GLY A 4 12.40 17.94 -5.52
CA GLY A 4 11.13 17.34 -5.90
C GLY A 4 9.99 18.16 -5.31
N GLY A 5 8.99 18.51 -6.11
CA GLY A 5 7.76 19.12 -5.60
C GLY A 5 6.96 18.10 -4.79
N GLY A 6 6.22 18.56 -3.78
CA GLY A 6 5.35 17.71 -2.96
C GLY A 6 5.31 18.16 -1.50
N PRO A 7 4.41 17.60 -0.67
CA PRO A 7 4.30 17.96 0.74
C PRO A 7 5.49 17.51 1.60
N LEU A 8 6.28 16.52 1.16
CA LEU A 8 7.49 16.04 1.86
C LEU A 8 8.79 16.54 1.20
N ALA A 9 8.71 17.57 0.35
CA ALA A 9 9.88 18.19 -0.26
C ALA A 9 10.89 18.63 0.81
N GLY A 10 12.14 18.21 0.65
CA GLY A 10 13.24 18.52 1.57
C GLY A 10 13.46 17.50 2.69
N ILE A 11 12.62 16.47 2.80
CA ILE A 11 12.84 15.32 3.68
C ILE A 11 13.74 14.30 2.99
N ARG A 12 14.75 13.77 3.69
CA ARG A 12 15.65 12.71 3.22
C ARG A 12 15.45 11.43 4.00
N ILE A 13 15.19 10.34 3.29
CA ILE A 13 14.94 9.03 3.89
C ILE A 13 15.88 8.01 3.27
N ILE A 14 16.53 7.23 4.11
CA ILE A 14 17.29 6.05 3.69
C ILE A 14 16.38 4.83 3.83
N GLU A 15 16.21 4.05 2.78
CA GLU A 15 15.50 2.78 2.81
C GLU A 15 16.52 1.64 2.69
N LEU A 16 16.57 0.74 3.66
CA LEU A 16 17.29 -0.52 3.51
C LEU A 16 16.40 -1.50 2.75
N ALA A 17 16.86 -1.95 1.58
CA ALA A 17 16.04 -2.73 0.66
C ALA A 17 15.38 -3.94 1.36
N GLY A 18 14.04 -3.96 1.32
CA GLY A 18 13.20 -5.03 1.84
C GLY A 18 12.16 -5.49 0.82
N LEU A 19 11.15 -6.21 1.30
CA LEU A 19 10.05 -6.75 0.48
C LEU A 19 8.71 -6.12 0.87
N GLY A 20 7.75 -6.16 -0.06
CA GLY A 20 6.32 -5.91 0.15
C GLY A 20 5.99 -4.59 0.88
N PRO A 21 5.67 -4.63 2.18
CA PRO A 21 5.18 -3.48 2.94
C PRO A 21 6.16 -2.31 3.08
N ALA A 22 7.45 -2.59 3.33
CA ALA A 22 8.45 -1.52 3.52
C ALA A 22 8.71 -0.73 2.22
N PRO A 23 8.96 -1.39 1.06
CA PRO A 23 9.03 -0.71 -0.22
C PRO A 23 7.77 0.07 -0.57
N PHE A 24 6.57 -0.45 -0.25
CA PHE A 24 5.31 0.28 -0.48
C PHE A 24 5.23 1.56 0.37
N GLY A 25 5.55 1.50 1.66
CA GLY A 25 5.58 2.68 2.52
C GLY A 25 6.60 3.72 2.06
N ALA A 26 7.81 3.29 1.68
CA ALA A 26 8.83 4.17 1.11
C ALA A 26 8.41 4.78 -0.24
N MET A 27 7.71 4.04 -1.10
CA MET A 27 7.12 4.55 -2.35
C MET A 27 6.15 5.69 -2.05
N LEU A 28 5.25 5.53 -1.08
CA LEU A 28 4.29 6.57 -0.71
C LEU A 28 5.00 7.86 -0.26
N LEU A 29 6.09 7.76 0.49
CA LEU A 29 6.87 8.92 0.94
C LEU A 29 7.61 9.59 -0.23
N ALA A 30 8.20 8.80 -1.13
CA ALA A 30 8.86 9.29 -2.34
C ALA A 30 7.86 9.98 -3.29
N ASP A 31 6.69 9.38 -3.49
CA ASP A 31 5.57 9.94 -4.26
C ASP A 31 5.13 11.30 -3.71
N MET A 32 5.27 11.53 -2.40
CA MET A 32 4.97 12.80 -1.75
C MET A 32 6.15 13.80 -1.75
N GLY A 33 7.25 13.48 -2.43
CA GLY A 33 8.37 14.39 -2.67
C GLY A 33 9.55 14.24 -1.70
N ALA A 34 9.55 13.23 -0.82
CA ALA A 34 10.74 12.92 -0.04
C ALA A 34 11.87 12.38 -0.95
N GLU A 35 13.12 12.78 -0.69
CA GLU A 35 14.28 12.14 -1.30
C GLU A 35 14.50 10.79 -0.62
N VAL A 36 14.07 9.71 -1.27
CA VAL A 36 14.28 8.34 -0.77
C VAL A 36 15.46 7.70 -1.50
N VAL A 37 16.48 7.34 -0.73
CA VAL A 37 17.66 6.60 -1.19
C VAL A 37 17.53 5.15 -0.76
N ARG A 38 17.31 4.26 -1.72
CA ARG A 38 17.24 2.82 -1.50
C ARG A 38 18.64 2.23 -1.52
N VAL A 39 19.05 1.65 -0.39
CA VAL A 39 20.31 0.93 -0.21
C VAL A 39 20.09 -0.53 -0.58
N GLU A 40 20.68 -0.91 -1.69
CA GLU A 40 20.63 -2.25 -2.26
C GLU A 40 21.89 -3.04 -1.92
N ARG A 41 21.74 -4.36 -1.92
CA ARG A 41 22.87 -5.25 -1.70
C ARG A 41 23.74 -5.31 -2.95
N VAL A 42 25.05 -5.40 -2.75
CA VAL A 42 26.02 -5.54 -3.84
C VAL A 42 25.84 -6.86 -4.60
N ASP A 43 25.32 -7.92 -3.98
CA ASP A 43 25.06 -9.20 -4.67
C ASP A 43 23.74 -9.22 -5.50
N GLY A 44 22.97 -8.12 -5.50
CA GLY A 44 21.78 -7.95 -6.36
C GLY A 44 20.54 -8.75 -5.92
N GLY A 45 19.39 -8.43 -6.55
CA GLY A 45 18.14 -9.19 -6.45
C GLY A 45 16.99 -8.43 -5.76
N SER A 46 15.97 -8.03 -6.54
CA SER A 46 14.64 -7.73 -6.00
C SER A 46 14.00 -9.06 -5.58
N GLY A 47 13.88 -9.32 -4.28
CA GLY A 47 13.44 -10.64 -3.77
C GLY A 47 12.00 -11.06 -4.12
N ILE A 48 11.33 -10.35 -5.02
CA ILE A 48 9.96 -10.59 -5.50
C ILE A 48 9.95 -11.16 -6.93
N GLY A 49 11.09 -11.21 -7.63
CA GLY A 49 11.19 -11.77 -8.99
C GLY A 49 10.57 -10.91 -10.10
N VAL A 50 10.25 -9.65 -9.79
CA VAL A 50 9.81 -8.65 -10.77
C VAL A 50 11.05 -7.92 -11.30
N ALA A 51 11.23 -7.91 -12.62
CA ALA A 51 12.34 -7.19 -13.25
C ALA A 51 12.22 -5.68 -12.96
N VAL A 52 13.37 -5.03 -12.78
CA VAL A 52 13.48 -3.65 -12.27
C VAL A 52 12.55 -2.65 -12.98
N PRO A 53 12.44 -2.63 -14.33
CA PRO A 53 11.56 -1.67 -15.01
C PRO A 53 10.08 -1.81 -14.64
N PHE A 54 9.67 -2.98 -14.12
CA PHE A 54 8.30 -3.29 -13.74
C PHE A 54 8.05 -3.24 -12.22
N ASP A 55 9.09 -3.01 -11.39
CA ASP A 55 8.93 -2.87 -9.94
C ASP A 55 8.41 -1.48 -9.58
N VAL A 56 7.12 -1.26 -9.83
CA VAL A 56 6.41 0.01 -9.54
C VAL A 56 6.63 0.49 -8.11
N LEU A 57 6.80 -0.42 -7.15
CA LEU A 57 7.05 -0.07 -5.76
C LEU A 57 8.37 0.68 -5.57
N ALA A 58 9.27 0.66 -6.55
CA ALA A 58 10.56 1.34 -6.55
C ALA A 58 10.66 2.62 -7.36
N ARG A 59 9.55 3.10 -7.91
CA ARG A 59 9.48 4.42 -8.57
C ARG A 59 9.87 5.56 -7.62
N ASN A 60 10.25 6.70 -8.18
CA ASN A 60 10.59 7.93 -7.44
C ASN A 60 11.79 7.83 -6.48
N ARG A 61 12.51 6.71 -6.46
CA ARG A 61 13.66 6.49 -5.58
C ARG A 61 14.97 6.53 -6.34
N ARG A 62 16.03 6.94 -5.64
CA ARG A 62 17.42 6.76 -6.07
C ARG A 62 17.95 5.45 -5.53
N SER A 63 18.86 4.81 -6.25
CA SER A 63 19.45 3.53 -5.81
C SER A 63 20.97 3.62 -5.63
N ILE A 64 21.44 3.10 -4.50
CA ILE A 64 22.85 2.90 -4.19
C ILE A 64 23.09 1.43 -3.83
N ARG A 65 24.18 0.83 -4.35
CA ARG A 65 24.62 -0.51 -3.92
C ARG A 65 25.74 -0.36 -2.91
N LEU A 66 25.51 -0.89 -1.69
CA LEU A 66 26.43 -0.76 -0.56
C LEU A 66 26.53 -2.09 0.19
N ASP A 67 27.75 -2.59 0.39
CA ASP A 67 28.00 -3.83 1.12
C ASP A 67 28.10 -3.57 2.63
N LEU A 68 26.98 -3.75 3.32
CA LEU A 68 26.90 -3.60 4.77
C LEU A 68 27.57 -4.74 5.56
N LYS A 69 28.20 -5.72 4.90
CA LYS A 69 29.04 -6.73 5.57
C LYS A 69 30.43 -6.18 5.89
N GLN A 70 30.90 -5.19 5.13
CA GLN A 70 32.19 -4.53 5.32
C GLN A 70 32.06 -3.33 6.27
N ASP A 71 33.09 -3.08 7.08
CA ASP A 71 33.05 -2.01 8.08
C ASP A 71 33.04 -0.63 7.43
N GLU A 72 33.72 -0.48 6.29
CA GLU A 72 33.69 0.71 5.44
C GLU A 72 32.27 0.99 4.92
N GLY A 73 31.52 -0.07 4.56
CA GLY A 73 30.14 0.04 4.12
C GLY A 73 29.21 0.49 5.24
N LYS A 74 29.41 -0.04 6.46
CA LYS A 74 28.68 0.42 7.64
C LYS A 74 29.02 1.87 7.99
N ALA A 75 30.30 2.24 7.93
CA ALA A 75 30.75 3.60 8.18
C ALA A 75 30.15 4.58 7.15
N ALA A 76 30.05 4.16 5.88
CA ALA A 76 29.43 4.96 4.84
C ALA A 76 27.94 5.19 5.11
N LEU A 77 27.20 4.13 5.49
CA LEU A 77 25.78 4.27 5.85
C LEU A 77 25.58 5.18 7.08
N LEU A 78 26.39 5.02 8.12
CA LEU A 78 26.35 5.88 9.31
C LEU A 78 26.58 7.36 8.97
N ARG A 79 27.50 7.65 8.05
CA ARG A 79 27.72 9.02 7.54
C ARG A 79 26.52 9.54 6.75
N MET A 80 25.86 8.69 5.97
CA MET A 80 24.61 9.08 5.30
C MET A 80 23.49 9.38 6.32
N ILE A 81 23.41 8.60 7.40
CA ILE A 81 22.42 8.78 8.48
C ILE A 81 22.58 10.14 9.18
N ASP A 82 23.79 10.72 9.25
CA ASP A 82 24.01 12.07 9.81
C ASP A 82 23.22 13.16 9.08
N GLY A 83 22.95 12.95 7.78
CA GLY A 83 22.23 13.90 6.92
C GLY A 83 20.82 13.44 6.53
N ALA A 84 20.29 12.40 7.17
CA ALA A 84 18.96 11.85 6.91
C ALA A 84 17.95 12.28 7.99
N ASP A 85 16.69 12.42 7.59
CA ASP A 85 15.57 12.65 8.50
C ASP A 85 14.91 11.33 8.91
N GLY A 86 15.01 10.30 8.07
CA GLY A 86 14.47 8.97 8.36
C GLY A 86 15.31 7.80 7.84
N LEU A 87 15.15 6.65 8.50
CA LEU A 87 15.61 5.34 8.09
C LEU A 87 14.41 4.39 8.06
N ILE A 88 14.22 3.63 6.99
CA ILE A 88 13.18 2.60 6.87
C ILE A 88 13.84 1.24 6.63
N GLU A 89 13.37 0.24 7.37
CA GLU A 89 13.79 -1.15 7.20
C GLU A 89 12.64 -2.12 7.44
N GLY A 90 12.72 -3.30 6.80
CA GLY A 90 11.70 -4.34 6.86
C GLY A 90 12.24 -5.71 7.30
N PHE A 91 13.32 -5.72 8.09
CA PHE A 91 13.97 -6.94 8.54
C PHE A 91 13.26 -7.55 9.76
N ARG A 92 13.61 -8.81 10.05
CA ARG A 92 13.16 -9.46 11.30
C ARG A 92 13.73 -8.72 12.51
N PRO A 93 13.01 -8.70 13.65
CA PRO A 93 13.52 -8.06 14.87
C PRO A 93 14.89 -8.61 15.27
N GLY A 94 15.85 -7.73 15.56
CA GLY A 94 17.24 -8.05 15.89
C GLY A 94 18.22 -8.05 14.70
N VAL A 95 17.74 -8.02 13.45
CA VAL A 95 18.62 -8.03 12.27
C VAL A 95 19.36 -6.69 12.11
N LEU A 96 18.64 -5.57 12.27
CA LEU A 96 19.23 -4.23 12.14
C LEU A 96 20.35 -4.01 13.17
N GLU A 97 20.11 -4.47 14.39
CA GLU A 97 21.05 -4.47 15.51
C GLU A 97 22.30 -5.29 15.17
N ARG A 98 22.13 -6.52 14.65
CA ARG A 98 23.23 -7.39 14.23
C ARG A 98 24.04 -6.82 13.07
N LEU A 99 23.44 -5.98 12.23
CA LEU A 99 24.14 -5.25 11.17
C LEU A 99 24.94 -4.05 11.71
N GLY A 100 24.78 -3.69 12.99
CA GLY A 100 25.46 -2.57 13.63
C GLY A 100 24.67 -1.27 13.67
N PHE A 101 23.37 -1.31 13.37
CA PHE A 101 22.51 -0.12 13.26
C PHE A 101 21.39 -0.12 14.31
N ALA A 102 21.69 -0.56 15.53
CA ALA A 102 20.72 -0.58 16.62
C ALA A 102 20.08 0.82 16.80
N PRO A 103 18.74 0.93 16.93
CA PRO A 103 18.07 2.23 16.93
C PRO A 103 18.60 3.23 17.98
N ASP A 104 18.93 2.77 19.18
CA ASP A 104 19.48 3.64 20.23
C ASP A 104 20.80 4.30 19.80
N LEU A 105 21.69 3.55 19.14
CA LEU A 105 22.95 4.08 18.61
C LEU A 105 22.72 5.08 17.46
N LEU A 106 21.69 4.83 16.64
CA LEU A 106 21.33 5.74 15.56
C LEU A 106 20.75 7.05 16.09
N LEU A 107 19.91 6.99 17.13
CA LEU A 107 19.32 8.15 17.78
C LEU A 107 20.35 8.94 18.60
N GLU A 108 21.35 8.29 19.19
CA GLU A 108 22.50 8.99 19.80
C GLU A 108 23.31 9.76 18.75
N ARG A 109 23.52 9.16 17.58
CA ARG A 109 24.28 9.77 16.48
C ARG A 109 23.52 10.91 15.79
N ASN A 110 22.26 10.69 15.47
CA ASN A 110 21.36 11.67 14.89
C ASN A 110 20.08 11.75 15.74
N PRO A 111 20.04 12.67 16.73
CA PRO A 111 18.92 12.80 17.65
C PRO A 111 17.58 13.15 17.01
N LYS A 112 17.54 13.55 15.74
CA LYS A 112 16.31 13.88 15.01
C LYS A 112 15.82 12.75 14.10
N LEU A 113 16.58 11.67 13.98
CA LEU A 113 16.29 10.58 13.05
C LEU A 113 15.00 9.84 13.42
N VAL A 114 14.13 9.64 12.44
CA VAL A 114 12.99 8.72 12.57
C VAL A 114 13.39 7.34 12.05
N VAL A 115 13.26 6.31 12.88
CA VAL A 115 13.58 4.92 12.48
C VAL A 115 12.29 4.13 12.31
N GLY A 116 11.82 3.99 11.07
CA GLY A 116 10.67 3.18 10.70
C GLY A 116 11.02 1.71 10.53
N ARG A 117 10.43 0.84 11.37
CA ARG A 117 10.64 -0.60 11.36
C ARG A 117 9.36 -1.31 10.97
N MET A 118 9.38 -1.99 9.83
CA MET A 118 8.22 -2.69 9.29
C MET A 118 8.34 -4.19 9.52
N THR A 119 7.45 -4.75 10.32
CA THR A 119 7.40 -6.19 10.57
C THR A 119 6.00 -6.75 10.44
N GLY A 120 5.91 -8.09 10.44
CA GLY A 120 4.64 -8.77 10.48
C GLY A 120 3.94 -8.76 11.83
N TRP A 121 4.70 -9.08 12.88
CA TRP A 121 4.18 -9.35 14.22
C TRP A 121 4.50 -8.26 15.24
N GLY A 122 5.33 -7.27 14.91
CA GLY A 122 5.91 -6.29 15.84
C GLY A 122 7.37 -6.61 16.20
N GLN A 123 8.06 -5.63 16.82
CA GLN A 123 9.40 -5.85 17.37
C GLN A 123 9.39 -6.77 18.60
N ASP A 124 8.25 -6.89 19.29
CA ASP A 124 8.08 -7.69 20.50
C ASP A 124 6.86 -8.63 20.45
N GLY A 125 6.63 -9.33 21.57
CA GLY A 125 5.58 -10.32 21.69
C GLY A 125 6.01 -11.75 21.29
N PRO A 126 5.15 -12.75 21.56
CA PRO A 126 5.49 -14.17 21.43
C PRO A 126 5.73 -14.63 19.99
N LEU A 127 5.31 -13.84 19.00
CA LEU A 127 5.44 -14.15 17.58
C LEU A 127 6.51 -13.31 16.87
N ALA A 128 7.13 -12.30 17.51
CA ALA A 128 8.12 -11.40 16.89
C ALA A 128 9.19 -12.11 16.06
N GLN A 129 9.72 -13.23 16.59
CA GLN A 129 10.79 -13.98 15.94
C GLN A 129 10.28 -15.02 14.91
N ARG A 130 8.98 -15.25 14.83
CA ARG A 130 8.40 -16.26 13.93
C ARG A 130 8.25 -15.73 12.51
N ALA A 131 8.40 -16.62 11.53
CA ALA A 131 8.04 -16.32 10.16
C ALA A 131 6.51 -16.17 10.01
N GLY A 132 6.13 -15.33 9.07
CA GLY A 132 4.76 -15.15 8.62
C GLY A 132 4.78 -14.49 7.24
N HIS A 133 3.62 -14.48 6.60
CA HIS A 133 3.33 -13.70 5.40
C HIS A 133 2.03 -12.94 5.63
N ASP A 134 1.73 -11.99 4.73
CA ASP A 134 0.51 -11.18 4.69
C ASP A 134 -0.73 -11.90 5.25
N ILE A 135 -1.06 -13.06 4.65
CA ILE A 135 -2.23 -13.87 5.00
C ILE A 135 -2.26 -14.30 6.47
N ASN A 136 -1.11 -14.57 7.10
CA ASN A 136 -1.03 -14.98 8.49
C ASN A 136 -1.32 -13.81 9.44
N TYR A 137 -0.85 -12.61 9.10
CA TYR A 137 -1.05 -11.41 9.91
C TYR A 137 -2.51 -11.01 9.93
N ILE A 138 -3.16 -10.98 8.76
CA ILE A 138 -4.60 -10.64 8.64
C ILE A 138 -5.50 -11.75 9.22
N ALA A 139 -5.02 -13.00 9.25
CA ALA A 139 -5.72 -14.08 9.92
C ALA A 139 -5.71 -13.90 11.43
N LEU A 140 -4.54 -13.62 12.03
CA LEU A 140 -4.44 -13.42 13.48
C LEU A 140 -5.12 -12.14 13.95
N ALA A 141 -5.10 -11.09 13.13
CA ALA A 141 -5.84 -9.85 13.38
C ALA A 141 -7.37 -10.02 13.30
N GLY A 142 -7.88 -11.17 12.85
CA GLY A 142 -9.31 -11.42 12.65
C GLY A 142 -9.89 -10.82 11.37
N ALA A 143 -9.14 -9.96 10.66
CA ALA A 143 -9.56 -9.29 9.43
C ALA A 143 -9.93 -10.26 8.29
N LEU A 144 -9.29 -11.43 8.23
CA LEU A 144 -9.54 -12.40 7.16
C LEU A 144 -10.90 -13.11 7.28
N PHE A 145 -11.38 -13.37 8.49
CA PHE A 145 -12.45 -14.37 8.73
C PHE A 145 -13.75 -14.08 7.96
N SER A 146 -14.11 -12.80 7.84
CA SER A 146 -15.36 -12.36 7.21
C SER A 146 -15.23 -12.05 5.72
N ILE A 147 -14.04 -12.23 5.12
CA ILE A 147 -13.80 -11.99 3.69
C ILE A 147 -14.10 -13.27 2.91
N GLY A 148 -15.05 -13.22 1.98
CA GLY A 148 -15.38 -14.32 1.08
C GLY A 148 -16.87 -14.59 0.96
N GLY A 149 -17.21 -15.60 0.15
CA GLY A 149 -18.60 -16.02 -0.07
C GLY A 149 -19.19 -16.78 1.11
N ARG A 150 -20.53 -16.72 1.23
CA ARG A 150 -21.29 -17.48 2.24
C ARG A 150 -20.99 -18.98 2.12
N GLY A 151 -20.77 -19.64 3.27
CA GLY A 151 -20.53 -21.08 3.35
C GLY A 151 -19.17 -21.57 2.85
N GLY A 152 -18.38 -20.73 2.16
CA GLY A 152 -17.02 -21.04 1.74
C GLY A 152 -15.96 -20.76 2.80
N PRO A 153 -14.68 -21.10 2.55
CA PRO A 153 -13.57 -20.64 3.38
C PRO A 153 -13.34 -19.12 3.25
N PRO A 154 -12.65 -18.48 4.21
CA PRO A 154 -12.13 -17.14 4.01
C PRO A 154 -11.24 -17.03 2.75
N VAL A 155 -11.29 -15.89 2.06
CA VAL A 155 -10.56 -15.65 0.80
C VAL A 155 -9.47 -14.60 1.03
N PRO A 156 -8.19 -14.89 0.70
CA PRO A 156 -7.11 -13.91 0.80
C PRO A 156 -7.37 -12.72 -0.16
N PRO A 157 -7.47 -11.47 0.34
CA PRO A 157 -7.80 -10.29 -0.45
C PRO A 157 -6.55 -9.72 -1.15
N LEU A 158 -5.86 -10.57 -1.94
CA LEU A 158 -4.47 -10.32 -2.35
C LEU A 158 -3.62 -9.98 -1.10
N ASN A 159 -2.62 -9.11 -1.22
CA ASN A 159 -1.87 -8.56 -0.10
C ASN A 159 -2.30 -7.12 0.26
N LEU A 160 -3.54 -6.72 -0.10
CA LEU A 160 -4.03 -5.35 0.10
C LEU A 160 -4.24 -5.00 1.58
N VAL A 161 -4.61 -5.99 2.41
CA VAL A 161 -4.97 -5.76 3.82
C VAL A 161 -3.76 -5.80 4.74
N GLY A 162 -2.86 -6.78 4.59
CA GLY A 162 -1.67 -6.90 5.42
C GLY A 162 -0.54 -6.01 4.90
N ASP A 163 0.10 -6.37 3.79
CA ASP A 163 1.29 -5.68 3.29
C ASP A 163 1.05 -4.19 3.03
N PHE A 164 -0.05 -3.83 2.37
CA PHE A 164 -0.26 -2.45 1.94
C PHE A 164 -1.05 -1.62 2.94
N GLY A 165 -2.31 -1.99 3.22
CA GLY A 165 -3.18 -1.24 4.11
C GLY A 165 -2.70 -1.25 5.56
N GLY A 166 -2.46 -2.43 6.13
CA GLY A 166 -2.01 -2.61 7.51
C GLY A 166 -0.50 -2.42 7.72
N GLY A 167 0.30 -2.57 6.66
CA GLY A 167 1.74 -2.46 6.70
C GLY A 167 2.22 -1.11 6.20
N GLY A 168 2.50 -1.02 4.89
CA GLY A 168 3.21 0.12 4.31
C GLY A 168 2.48 1.46 4.44
N LEU A 169 1.15 1.51 4.41
CA LEU A 169 0.39 2.73 4.66
C LEU A 169 0.51 3.19 6.13
N VAL A 170 0.42 2.24 7.08
CA VAL A 170 0.61 2.52 8.52
C VAL A 170 2.04 2.98 8.81
N LEU A 171 3.03 2.36 8.18
CA LEU A 171 4.44 2.79 8.24
C LEU A 171 4.61 4.22 7.74
N ALA A 172 4.12 4.52 6.53
CA ALA A 172 4.23 5.86 5.94
C ALA A 172 3.55 6.91 6.83
N PHE A 173 2.35 6.59 7.34
CA PHE A 173 1.64 7.45 8.29
C PHE A 173 2.44 7.67 9.59
N GLY A 174 2.96 6.60 10.19
CA GLY A 174 3.77 6.67 11.41
C GLY A 174 5.05 7.47 11.23
N VAL A 175 5.76 7.27 10.11
CA VAL A 175 6.95 8.04 9.75
C VAL A 175 6.63 9.52 9.58
N VAL A 176 5.56 9.89 8.87
CA VAL A 176 5.15 11.31 8.74
C VAL A 176 4.81 11.91 10.10
N CYS A 177 4.07 11.20 10.96
CA CYS A 177 3.76 11.66 12.31
C CYS A 177 5.04 11.90 13.13
N ALA A 178 5.99 10.96 13.09
CA ALA A 178 7.26 11.08 13.80
C ALA A 178 8.15 12.20 13.24
N LEU A 179 8.18 12.41 11.92
CA LEU A 179 8.93 13.52 11.30
C LEU A 179 8.35 14.89 11.71
N LEU A 180 7.03 15.00 11.77
CA LEU A 180 6.35 16.21 12.24
C LEU A 180 6.62 16.49 13.72
N GLU A 181 6.61 15.44 14.55
CA GLU A 181 6.98 15.54 15.97
C GLU A 181 8.43 15.99 16.12
N ALA A 182 9.37 15.31 15.45
CA ALA A 182 10.80 15.59 15.52
C ALA A 182 11.15 17.01 15.05
N ARG A 183 10.38 17.58 14.12
CA ARG A 183 10.53 18.97 13.70
C ARG A 183 10.23 19.96 14.82
N GLY A 184 9.27 19.66 15.69
CA GLY A 184 8.89 20.49 16.83
C GLY A 184 9.76 20.25 18.06
N SER A 185 10.03 18.98 18.39
CA SER A 185 10.75 18.57 19.60
C SER A 185 12.27 18.57 19.43
N GLY A 186 12.76 18.44 18.20
CA GLY A 186 14.15 18.16 17.90
C GLY A 186 14.57 16.73 18.23
N LYS A 187 13.62 15.82 18.49
CA LYS A 187 13.86 14.43 18.88
C LYS A 187 13.16 13.48 17.92
N GLY A 188 13.93 12.60 17.31
CA GLY A 188 13.42 11.48 16.54
C GLY A 188 12.97 10.33 17.44
N GLN A 189 12.42 9.29 16.83
CA GLN A 189 11.94 8.11 17.54
C GLN A 189 11.88 6.89 16.63
N VAL A 190 11.72 5.72 17.26
CA VAL A 190 11.41 4.48 16.55
C VAL A 190 9.91 4.43 16.28
N VAL A 191 9.55 4.10 15.04
CA VAL A 191 8.19 3.75 14.64
C VAL A 191 8.17 2.24 14.42
N ASP A 192 7.62 1.49 15.38
CA ASP A 192 7.31 0.07 15.19
C ASP A 192 5.97 -0.06 14.45
N ALA A 193 6.02 -0.43 13.18
CA ALA A 193 4.84 -0.64 12.35
C ALA A 193 4.69 -2.14 12.07
N ALA A 194 3.70 -2.76 12.69
CA ALA A 194 3.38 -4.17 12.54
C ALA A 194 2.15 -4.39 11.65
N MET A 195 2.24 -5.29 10.68
CA MET A 195 1.10 -5.64 9.82
C MET A 195 -0.08 -6.20 10.60
N VAL A 196 0.16 -6.97 11.68
CA VAL A 196 -0.92 -7.49 12.53
C VAL A 196 -1.70 -6.35 13.21
N ASP A 197 -1.01 -5.33 13.70
CA ASP A 197 -1.64 -4.16 14.35
C ASP A 197 -2.42 -3.33 13.33
N GLY A 198 -1.82 -3.07 12.17
CA GLY A 198 -2.49 -2.33 11.11
C GLY A 198 -3.68 -3.07 10.52
N ALA A 199 -3.59 -4.39 10.34
CA ALA A 199 -4.73 -5.19 9.89
C ALA A 199 -5.90 -5.15 10.89
N ALA A 200 -5.61 -5.17 12.19
CA ALA A 200 -6.62 -5.00 13.24
C ALA A 200 -7.17 -3.56 13.27
N LEU A 201 -6.33 -2.55 13.03
CA LEU A 201 -6.75 -1.15 12.93
C LEU A 201 -7.76 -0.94 11.80
N LEU A 202 -7.57 -1.60 10.64
CA LEU A 202 -8.50 -1.53 9.52
C LEU A 202 -9.90 -2.06 9.85
N THR A 203 -10.05 -2.91 10.88
CA THR A 203 -11.35 -3.43 11.33
C THR A 203 -11.97 -2.65 12.48
N ALA A 204 -11.42 -1.49 12.86
CA ALA A 204 -11.92 -0.69 14.00
C ALA A 204 -13.43 -0.42 13.96
N GLY A 205 -13.98 -0.05 12.79
CA GLY A 205 -15.42 0.16 12.62
C GLY A 205 -16.25 -1.12 12.80
N VAL A 206 -15.70 -2.27 12.40
CA VAL A 206 -16.34 -3.58 12.58
C VAL A 206 -16.42 -3.96 14.05
N HIS A 207 -15.39 -3.65 14.85
CA HIS A 207 -15.46 -3.86 16.30
C HIS A 207 -16.60 -3.07 16.95
N GLY A 208 -16.85 -1.83 16.53
CA GLY A 208 -18.00 -1.05 16.98
C GLY A 208 -19.33 -1.69 16.61
N MET A 209 -19.48 -2.13 15.36
CA MET A 209 -20.70 -2.82 14.90
C MET A 209 -20.93 -4.17 15.60
N LEU A 210 -19.86 -4.92 15.87
CA LEU A 210 -19.90 -6.15 16.67
C LEU A 210 -20.43 -5.88 18.08
N ALA A 211 -19.86 -4.88 18.76
CA ALA A 211 -20.28 -4.49 20.10
C ALA A 211 -21.75 -4.05 20.15
N GLN A 212 -22.25 -3.42 19.08
CA GLN A 212 -23.65 -3.03 18.95
C GLN A 212 -24.58 -4.17 18.48
N GLY A 213 -24.05 -5.34 18.13
CA GLY A 213 -24.82 -6.46 17.56
C GLY A 213 -25.30 -6.24 16.12
N MET A 214 -24.75 -5.25 15.42
CA MET A 214 -25.05 -4.93 14.02
C MET A 214 -24.20 -5.74 13.02
N PHE A 215 -23.14 -6.38 13.50
CA PHE A 215 -22.30 -7.27 12.70
C PHE A 215 -22.31 -8.67 13.30
N ARG A 216 -22.29 -9.68 12.42
CA ARG A 216 -22.17 -11.09 12.77
C ARG A 216 -20.89 -11.60 12.14
N GLU A 217 -20.13 -12.37 12.91
CA GLU A 217 -18.91 -13.02 12.43
C GLU A 217 -19.27 -14.21 11.54
N ASP A 218 -19.65 -13.90 10.31
CA ASP A 218 -19.88 -14.86 9.22
C ASP A 218 -19.38 -14.28 7.89
N ARG A 219 -19.62 -15.00 6.79
CA ARG A 219 -19.36 -14.55 5.42
C ARG A 219 -20.68 -14.47 4.68
N GLY A 220 -20.93 -13.36 3.99
CA GLY A 220 -22.16 -13.14 3.23
C GLY A 220 -23.44 -13.11 4.08
N GLY A 221 -23.39 -12.77 5.37
CA GLY A 221 -24.55 -12.73 6.28
C GLY A 221 -24.91 -11.34 6.83
N THR A 222 -24.11 -10.32 6.56
CA THR A 222 -24.32 -8.92 6.96
C THR A 222 -24.30 -8.01 5.74
N ILE A 223 -24.65 -6.73 5.93
CA ILE A 223 -24.71 -5.75 4.84
C ILE A 223 -23.34 -5.62 4.13
N LEU A 224 -22.25 -5.50 4.89
CA LEU A 224 -20.93 -5.16 4.35
C LEU A 224 -20.05 -6.37 3.98
N ASN A 225 -20.45 -7.59 4.36
CA ASN A 225 -19.71 -8.82 4.00
C ASN A 225 -20.38 -9.63 2.87
N GLY A 226 -21.28 -9.01 2.09
CA GLY A 226 -21.94 -9.61 0.92
C GLY A 226 -23.32 -10.24 1.17
N GLY A 227 -23.92 -10.00 2.34
CA GLY A 227 -25.24 -10.51 2.69
C GLY A 227 -26.39 -9.69 2.12
N ALA A 228 -26.29 -8.36 2.03
CA ALA A 228 -27.40 -7.56 1.49
C ALA A 228 -27.46 -7.61 -0.05
N PRO A 229 -28.63 -7.85 -0.67
CA PRO A 229 -28.76 -7.89 -2.13
C PRO A 229 -28.58 -6.51 -2.79
N PHE A 230 -28.76 -5.44 -2.03
CA PHE A 230 -28.53 -4.06 -2.48
C PHE A 230 -27.12 -3.53 -2.14
N TYR A 231 -26.23 -4.39 -1.66
CA TYR A 231 -24.79 -4.13 -1.49
C TYR A 231 -24.00 -5.37 -1.93
N ALA A 232 -23.89 -5.58 -3.23
CA ALA A 232 -23.44 -6.84 -3.81
C ALA A 232 -22.82 -6.68 -5.21
N VAL A 233 -22.20 -7.76 -5.68
CA VAL A 233 -21.68 -7.92 -7.03
C VAL A 233 -22.59 -8.90 -7.79
N TYR A 234 -22.95 -8.55 -9.03
CA TYR A 234 -23.83 -9.33 -9.89
C TYR A 234 -23.17 -9.63 -11.23
N GLU A 235 -23.31 -10.87 -11.67
CA GLU A 235 -22.87 -11.36 -12.99
C GLU A 235 -23.85 -10.92 -14.07
N CYS A 236 -23.33 -10.50 -15.22
CA CYS A 236 -24.06 -10.03 -16.39
C CYS A 236 -24.16 -11.12 -17.48
N ALA A 237 -24.91 -10.85 -18.56
CA ALA A 237 -25.14 -11.81 -19.65
C ALA A 237 -23.85 -12.27 -20.37
N ASP A 238 -22.82 -11.44 -20.33
CA ASP A 238 -21.50 -11.63 -20.95
C ASP A 238 -20.47 -12.28 -20.00
N GLY A 239 -20.87 -12.65 -18.77
CA GLY A 239 -19.98 -13.20 -17.75
C GLY A 239 -19.12 -12.14 -17.03
N GLU A 240 -19.31 -10.86 -17.36
CA GLU A 240 -18.71 -9.74 -16.65
C GLU A 240 -19.54 -9.37 -15.41
N PHE A 241 -19.04 -8.45 -14.58
CA PHE A 241 -19.69 -8.11 -13.31
C PHE A 241 -19.98 -6.62 -13.16
N VAL A 242 -21.03 -6.33 -12.40
CA VAL A 242 -21.41 -4.99 -11.93
C VAL A 242 -21.57 -4.98 -10.42
N THR A 243 -21.38 -3.82 -9.80
CA THR A 243 -21.62 -3.61 -8.37
C THR A 243 -22.86 -2.78 -8.14
N ILE A 244 -23.54 -3.06 -7.03
CA ILE A 244 -24.62 -2.25 -6.48
C ILE A 244 -24.28 -1.95 -5.03
N GLY A 245 -24.42 -0.69 -4.63
CA GLY A 245 -24.21 -0.22 -3.27
C GLY A 245 -25.35 0.68 -2.75
N SER A 246 -26.60 0.43 -3.16
CA SER A 246 -27.77 1.23 -2.81
C SER A 246 -28.23 0.99 -1.35
N LEU A 247 -27.43 1.37 -0.37
CA LEU A 247 -27.72 1.17 1.05
C LEU A 247 -28.89 2.03 1.54
N GLU A 248 -28.92 3.28 1.09
CA GLU A 248 -29.90 4.28 1.48
C GLU A 248 -31.26 4.06 0.79
N PRO A 249 -32.40 4.30 1.48
CA PRO A 249 -33.71 3.98 0.94
C PRO A 249 -34.06 4.61 -0.40
N GLN A 250 -33.67 5.86 -0.61
CA GLN A 250 -33.96 6.59 -1.84
C GLN A 250 -33.18 6.03 -3.04
N PHE A 251 -31.92 5.60 -2.84
CA PHE A 251 -31.11 5.02 -3.91
C PHE A 251 -31.58 3.61 -4.26
N PHE A 252 -32.04 2.85 -3.26
CA PHE A 252 -32.65 1.55 -3.49
C PHE A 252 -33.99 1.68 -4.24
N ALA A 253 -34.83 2.66 -3.90
CA ALA A 253 -36.06 2.93 -4.65
C ALA A 253 -35.77 3.31 -6.10
N LEU A 254 -34.75 4.14 -6.33
CA LEU A 254 -34.29 4.47 -7.68
C LEU A 254 -33.79 3.22 -8.44
N LEU A 255 -33.06 2.32 -7.77
CA LEU A 255 -32.65 1.04 -8.36
C LEU A 255 -33.87 0.23 -8.81
N GLN A 256 -34.88 0.11 -7.95
CA GLN A 256 -36.11 -0.61 -8.29
C GLN A 256 -36.81 0.00 -9.51
N GLU A 257 -36.95 1.33 -9.55
CA GLU A 257 -37.51 2.06 -10.69
C GLU A 257 -36.73 1.75 -11.97
N ARG A 258 -35.39 1.89 -11.94
CA ARG A 258 -34.53 1.69 -13.12
C ARG A 258 -34.50 0.24 -13.62
N LEU A 259 -34.68 -0.72 -12.71
CA LEU A 259 -34.78 -2.14 -13.04
C LEU A 259 -36.21 -2.59 -13.39
N GLY A 260 -37.20 -1.70 -13.29
CA GLY A 260 -38.62 -2.04 -13.51
C GLY A 260 -39.17 -3.03 -12.48
N ILE A 261 -38.66 -2.98 -11.25
CA ILE A 261 -39.11 -3.81 -10.13
C ILE A 261 -40.23 -3.08 -9.40
N ASP A 262 -41.40 -3.71 -9.28
CA ASP A 262 -42.46 -3.24 -8.38
C ASP A 262 -42.00 -3.41 -6.91
N PRO A 263 -41.93 -2.33 -6.12
CA PRO A 263 -41.59 -2.42 -4.70
C PRO A 263 -42.47 -3.38 -3.90
N ALA A 264 -43.76 -3.52 -4.27
CA ALA A 264 -44.68 -4.44 -3.61
C ALA A 264 -44.28 -5.91 -3.81
N GLU A 265 -43.64 -6.23 -4.94
CA GLU A 265 -43.23 -7.60 -5.28
C GLU A 265 -41.81 -7.94 -4.81
N PHE A 266 -40.98 -6.95 -4.46
CA PHE A 266 -39.59 -7.18 -4.05
C PHE A 266 -39.46 -7.56 -2.57
N GLY A 267 -40.44 -7.22 -1.74
CA GLY A 267 -40.45 -7.53 -0.31
C GLY A 267 -39.65 -6.54 0.55
N ASN A 268 -39.51 -6.86 1.83
CA ASN A 268 -38.90 -5.97 2.80
C ASN A 268 -37.37 -6.10 2.79
N ARG A 269 -36.67 -5.09 2.26
CA ARG A 269 -35.20 -5.09 2.21
C ARG A 269 -34.53 -5.12 3.59
N ASN A 270 -35.22 -4.73 4.66
CA ASN A 270 -34.69 -4.74 6.02
C ASN A 270 -34.91 -6.09 6.73
N ASP A 271 -35.48 -7.07 6.05
CA ASP A 271 -35.68 -8.43 6.57
C ASP A 271 -34.66 -9.40 5.93
N PRO A 272 -33.57 -9.75 6.64
CA PRO A 272 -32.54 -10.63 6.09
C PRO A 272 -33.04 -12.02 5.66
N ARG A 273 -34.21 -12.46 6.15
CA ARG A 273 -34.82 -13.73 5.75
C ARG A 273 -35.32 -13.71 4.31
N GLN A 274 -35.54 -12.53 3.73
CA GLN A 274 -36.00 -12.34 2.35
C GLN A 274 -34.83 -12.09 1.37
N TRP A 275 -33.62 -11.86 1.88
CA TRP A 275 -32.47 -11.46 1.05
C TRP A 275 -32.06 -12.48 0.00
N ASP A 276 -32.22 -13.78 0.27
CA ASP A 276 -31.83 -14.81 -0.69
C ASP A 276 -32.73 -14.76 -1.95
N GLY A 277 -34.06 -14.72 -1.78
CA GLY A 277 -34.98 -14.55 -2.91
C GLY A 277 -34.83 -13.20 -3.63
N GLN A 278 -34.59 -12.13 -2.89
CA GLN A 278 -34.29 -10.81 -3.47
C GLN A 278 -33.01 -10.83 -4.31
N ARG A 279 -31.96 -11.50 -3.82
CA ARG A 279 -30.69 -11.66 -4.54
C ARG A 279 -30.87 -12.46 -5.81
N GLU A 280 -31.61 -13.56 -5.76
CA GLU A 280 -31.94 -14.37 -6.94
C GLU A 280 -32.65 -13.53 -8.02
N ARG A 281 -33.64 -12.72 -7.61
CA ARG A 281 -34.35 -11.82 -8.53
C ARG A 281 -33.41 -10.78 -9.15
N LEU A 282 -32.59 -10.10 -8.35
CA LEU A 282 -31.62 -9.13 -8.88
C LEU A 282 -30.58 -9.80 -9.78
N ALA A 283 -30.07 -10.97 -9.40
CA ALA A 283 -29.12 -11.72 -10.23
C ALA A 283 -29.72 -12.12 -11.57
N ALA A 284 -30.98 -12.57 -11.61
CA ALA A 284 -31.69 -12.88 -12.85
C ALA A 284 -31.85 -11.63 -13.73
N ILE A 285 -32.18 -10.47 -13.14
CA ILE A 285 -32.26 -9.20 -13.86
C ILE A 285 -30.90 -8.84 -14.44
N PHE A 286 -29.83 -8.78 -13.64
CA PHE A 286 -28.51 -8.39 -14.13
C PHE A 286 -27.95 -9.34 -15.20
N ARG A 287 -28.26 -10.64 -15.14
CA ARG A 287 -27.91 -11.60 -16.21
C ARG A 287 -28.65 -11.40 -17.54
N SER A 288 -29.64 -10.51 -17.62
CA SER A 288 -30.40 -10.28 -18.86
C SER A 288 -29.72 -9.36 -19.86
N ARG A 289 -28.68 -8.62 -19.45
CA ARG A 289 -27.95 -7.65 -20.29
C ARG A 289 -26.46 -7.70 -20.04
N THR A 290 -25.67 -7.17 -20.95
CA THR A 290 -24.21 -7.08 -20.81
C THR A 290 -23.81 -6.03 -19.77
N ARG A 291 -22.57 -6.07 -19.26
CA ARG A 291 -22.05 -5.06 -18.33
C ARG A 291 -22.15 -3.65 -18.90
N ASP A 292 -21.87 -3.49 -20.20
CA ASP A 292 -21.87 -2.20 -20.87
C ASP A 292 -23.30 -1.66 -21.11
N GLU A 293 -24.27 -2.53 -21.33
CA GLU A 293 -25.69 -2.17 -21.35
C GLU A 293 -26.17 -1.66 -19.99
N TRP A 294 -25.79 -2.33 -18.90
CA TRP A 294 -26.09 -1.84 -17.55
C TRP A 294 -25.39 -0.54 -17.23
N THR A 295 -24.13 -0.39 -17.65
CA THR A 295 -23.36 0.84 -17.45
C THR A 295 -24.02 2.03 -18.14
N ARG A 296 -24.52 1.86 -19.37
CA ARG A 296 -25.31 2.89 -20.06
C ARG A 296 -26.63 3.20 -19.37
N LEU A 297 -27.29 2.21 -18.75
CA LEU A 297 -28.58 2.41 -18.10
C LEU A 297 -28.47 3.06 -16.72
N LEU A 298 -27.47 2.66 -15.93
CA LEU A 298 -27.37 2.95 -14.50
C LEU A 298 -26.21 3.89 -14.14
N GLY A 299 -25.19 4.02 -14.99
CA GLY A 299 -23.93 4.71 -14.66
C GLY A 299 -24.08 6.20 -14.35
N ASP A 300 -25.06 6.87 -14.94
CA ASP A 300 -25.33 8.30 -14.72
C ASP A 300 -26.45 8.53 -13.68
N SER A 301 -26.61 7.62 -12.73
CA SER A 301 -27.67 7.70 -11.70
C SER A 301 -27.15 7.48 -10.29
N ASP A 302 -27.94 7.89 -9.30
CA ASP A 302 -27.61 7.77 -7.88
C ASP A 302 -27.87 6.37 -7.30
N VAL A 303 -28.02 5.33 -8.14
CA VAL A 303 -28.24 3.95 -7.65
C VAL A 303 -26.98 3.33 -7.00
N CYS A 304 -25.87 4.06 -6.93
CA CYS A 304 -24.58 3.56 -6.44
C CYS A 304 -24.10 2.33 -7.24
N PHE A 305 -24.01 2.50 -8.56
CA PHE A 305 -23.59 1.47 -9.51
C PHE A 305 -22.16 1.72 -10.02
N ALA A 306 -21.42 0.65 -10.28
CA ALA A 306 -20.21 0.70 -11.10
C ALA A 306 -19.97 -0.63 -11.85
N PRO A 307 -19.36 -0.61 -13.05
CA PRO A 307 -18.81 -1.83 -13.64
C PRO A 307 -17.63 -2.34 -12.80
N VAL A 308 -17.53 -3.67 -12.64
CA VAL A 308 -16.31 -4.29 -12.10
C VAL A 308 -15.30 -4.35 -13.25
N LEU A 309 -14.22 -3.59 -13.13
CA LEU A 309 -13.19 -3.48 -14.16
C LEU A 309 -11.98 -4.35 -13.82
N ARG A 310 -11.37 -4.92 -14.86
CA ARG A 310 -10.01 -5.48 -14.77
C ARG A 310 -9.01 -4.35 -14.54
N MET A 311 -7.84 -4.67 -13.97
CA MET A 311 -6.75 -3.70 -13.81
C MET A 311 -6.29 -3.09 -15.14
N THR A 312 -6.40 -3.83 -16.24
CA THR A 312 -6.06 -3.37 -17.60
C THR A 312 -7.14 -2.49 -18.24
N GLU A 313 -8.39 -2.58 -17.77
CA GLU A 313 -9.53 -1.78 -18.24
C GLU A 313 -9.66 -0.48 -17.45
N ALA A 314 -9.34 -0.50 -16.15
CA ALA A 314 -9.52 0.62 -15.23
C ALA A 314 -8.89 1.95 -15.72
N PRO A 315 -7.68 1.98 -16.34
CA PRO A 315 -7.11 3.21 -16.88
C PRO A 315 -7.94 3.87 -17.99
N GLN A 316 -8.72 3.07 -18.73
CA GLN A 316 -9.49 3.52 -19.89
C GLN A 316 -10.87 4.06 -19.49
N HIS A 317 -11.33 3.80 -18.26
CA HIS A 317 -12.62 4.28 -17.80
C HIS A 317 -12.67 5.82 -17.80
N PRO A 318 -13.71 6.48 -18.37
CA PRO A 318 -13.75 7.94 -18.53
C PRO A 318 -13.49 8.72 -17.25
N HIS A 319 -14.04 8.27 -16.11
CA HIS A 319 -13.77 8.89 -14.82
C HIS A 319 -12.30 8.80 -14.41
N ASN A 320 -11.68 7.63 -14.60
CA ASN A 320 -10.29 7.40 -14.20
C ASN A 320 -9.31 8.16 -15.09
N ALA A 321 -9.59 8.21 -16.39
CA ALA A 321 -8.84 9.00 -17.37
C ALA A 321 -8.94 10.50 -17.06
N ALA A 322 -10.16 11.04 -16.90
CA ALA A 322 -10.36 12.47 -16.57
C ALA A 322 -9.74 12.86 -15.23
N ARG A 323 -9.75 11.94 -14.27
CA ARG A 323 -9.21 12.15 -12.92
C ARG A 323 -7.70 11.90 -12.85
N GLY A 324 -7.07 11.29 -13.86
CA GLY A 324 -5.66 10.88 -13.81
C GLY A 324 -5.39 9.91 -12.65
N VAL A 325 -6.22 8.87 -12.51
CA VAL A 325 -6.03 7.84 -11.47
C VAL A 325 -4.84 6.94 -11.79
N PHE A 326 -4.52 6.81 -13.09
CA PHE A 326 -3.39 6.06 -13.59
C PHE A 326 -2.49 6.99 -14.42
N VAL A 327 -1.20 6.72 -14.42
CA VAL A 327 -0.16 7.45 -15.17
C VAL A 327 0.72 6.46 -15.91
N GLU A 328 1.31 6.90 -17.02
CA GLU A 328 2.31 6.12 -17.75
C GLU A 328 3.71 6.62 -17.38
N VAL A 329 4.57 5.71 -16.93
CA VAL A 329 5.96 5.99 -16.54
C VAL A 329 6.85 4.89 -17.08
N GLY A 330 7.87 5.25 -17.86
CA GLY A 330 8.77 4.26 -18.47
C GLY A 330 8.05 3.25 -19.39
N GLY A 331 6.93 3.66 -20.02
CA GLY A 331 6.11 2.77 -20.86
C GLY A 331 5.17 1.84 -20.10
N LEU A 332 5.07 1.97 -18.77
CA LEU A 332 4.18 1.18 -17.92
C LEU A 332 3.04 2.04 -17.36
N VAL A 333 1.79 1.60 -17.57
CA VAL A 333 0.61 2.19 -16.95
C VAL A 333 0.48 1.69 -15.51
N GLN A 334 0.43 2.61 -14.56
CA GLN A 334 0.44 2.32 -13.13
C GLN A 334 -0.42 3.33 -12.34
N PRO A 335 -0.84 3.04 -11.09
CA PRO A 335 -1.59 4.00 -10.28
C PRO A 335 -0.81 5.30 -10.02
N ALA A 336 -1.46 6.46 -10.12
CA ALA A 336 -0.84 7.75 -9.78
C ALA A 336 -0.62 7.91 -8.26
N PRO A 337 0.30 8.79 -7.83
CA PRO A 337 0.41 9.20 -6.42
C PRO A 337 -0.92 9.65 -5.81
N ALA A 338 -1.15 9.25 -4.56
CA ALA A 338 -2.32 9.63 -3.77
C ALA A 338 -1.93 9.89 -2.29
N PRO A 339 -2.62 10.78 -1.57
CA PRO A 339 -3.75 11.60 -2.01
C PRO A 339 -3.32 12.79 -2.89
N ARG A 340 -4.30 13.55 -3.40
CA ARG A 340 -4.05 14.79 -4.18
C ARG A 340 -4.11 16.01 -3.28
N PHE A 341 -3.19 16.94 -3.49
CA PHE A 341 -3.08 18.17 -2.73
C PHE A 341 -3.44 19.38 -3.60
N SER A 342 -4.18 20.33 -3.03
CA SER A 342 -4.62 21.55 -3.74
C SER A 342 -3.49 22.55 -4.01
N ARG A 343 -2.40 22.51 -3.23
CA ARG A 343 -1.26 23.47 -3.33
C ARG A 343 0.08 22.80 -3.60
N THR A 344 0.36 21.67 -2.94
CA THR A 344 1.65 20.97 -3.00
C THR A 344 1.49 19.66 -3.74
N ALA A 345 1.06 19.72 -5.01
CA ALA A 345 0.91 18.52 -5.82
C ALA A 345 2.23 17.75 -5.90
N ALA A 346 2.13 16.41 -5.90
CA ALA A 346 3.27 15.53 -6.15
C ALA A 346 3.90 15.84 -7.53
N GLY A 347 5.22 15.71 -7.63
CA GLY A 347 5.92 15.77 -8.90
C GLY A 347 5.55 14.62 -9.86
N ALA A 348 6.02 14.71 -11.10
CA ALA A 348 5.88 13.61 -12.05
C ALA A 348 6.66 12.38 -11.56
N CYS A 349 6.06 11.19 -11.67
CA CYS A 349 6.72 9.96 -11.29
C CYS A 349 7.90 9.64 -12.21
N THR A 350 9.01 9.17 -11.65
CA THR A 350 10.14 8.58 -12.38
C THR A 350 10.08 7.06 -12.30
N PRO A 351 10.59 6.33 -13.31
CA PRO A 351 10.67 4.88 -13.24
C PRO A 351 11.58 4.43 -12.10
N PRO A 352 11.49 3.16 -11.68
CA PRO A 352 12.46 2.57 -10.76
C PRO A 352 13.89 2.75 -11.28
N ALA A 353 14.80 3.19 -10.39
CA ALA A 353 16.20 3.27 -10.72
C ALA A 353 16.80 1.87 -10.92
N VAL A 354 17.71 1.73 -11.88
CA VAL A 354 18.55 0.53 -11.97
C VAL A 354 19.38 0.42 -10.68
N PRO A 355 19.51 -0.75 -10.05
CA PRO A 355 20.27 -0.91 -8.82
C PRO A 355 21.67 -0.32 -8.90
N GLY A 356 21.99 0.64 -8.03
CA GLY A 356 23.29 1.32 -7.99
C GLY A 356 23.52 2.38 -9.07
N ALA A 357 22.50 2.73 -9.88
CA ALA A 357 22.61 3.77 -10.90
C ALA A 357 22.97 5.15 -10.32
N ASP A 358 22.62 5.41 -9.06
CA ASP A 358 22.87 6.68 -8.41
C ASP A 358 24.02 6.65 -7.40
N THR A 359 24.75 5.54 -7.25
CA THR A 359 25.75 5.32 -6.18
C THR A 359 26.67 6.53 -5.99
N ASP A 360 27.39 6.95 -7.02
CA ASP A 360 28.38 8.05 -6.92
C ASP A 360 27.72 9.38 -6.60
N ALA A 361 26.58 9.65 -7.25
CA ALA A 361 25.85 10.90 -7.09
C ALA A 361 25.15 10.99 -5.72
N VAL A 362 24.75 9.86 -5.13
CA VAL A 362 24.24 9.77 -3.76
C VAL A 362 25.37 10.02 -2.78
N LEU A 363 26.49 9.32 -2.89
CA LEU A 363 27.63 9.50 -1.99
C LEU A 363 28.14 10.94 -2.02
N ALA A 364 28.28 11.55 -3.20
CA ALA A 364 28.65 12.96 -3.31
C ALA A 364 27.63 13.89 -2.61
N ALA A 365 26.34 13.60 -2.68
CA ALA A 365 25.30 14.39 -2.00
C ALA A 365 25.36 14.29 -0.47
N TYR A 366 25.88 13.18 0.05
CA TYR A 366 26.21 12.98 1.47
C TYR A 366 27.65 13.42 1.84
N GLY A 367 28.31 14.16 0.93
CA GLY A 367 29.56 14.86 1.20
C GLY A 367 30.83 14.04 0.99
N PHE A 368 30.74 12.84 0.41
CA PHE A 368 31.92 12.03 0.11
C PHE A 368 32.74 12.68 -1.02
N SER A 369 34.06 12.74 -0.86
CA SER A 369 34.96 13.23 -1.89
C SER A 369 35.08 12.22 -3.05
N ARG A 370 35.58 12.67 -4.20
CA ARG A 370 35.80 11.77 -5.34
C ARG A 370 36.80 10.66 -5.00
N GLU A 371 37.79 10.98 -4.18
CA GLU A 371 38.81 10.04 -3.72
C GLU A 371 38.20 9.01 -2.76
N GLU A 372 37.32 9.43 -1.84
CA GLU A 372 36.59 8.51 -0.95
C GLU A 372 35.68 7.57 -1.75
N VAL A 373 34.93 8.10 -2.73
CA VAL A 373 34.07 7.28 -3.59
C VAL A 373 34.90 6.28 -4.41
N ALA A 374 36.03 6.70 -4.98
CA ALA A 374 36.94 5.82 -5.71
C ALA A 374 37.51 4.71 -4.81
N ALA A 375 37.85 5.02 -3.55
CA ALA A 375 38.32 4.05 -2.58
C ALA A 375 37.24 3.00 -2.24
N LEU A 376 35.98 3.43 -2.07
CA LEU A 376 34.86 2.53 -1.83
C LEU A 376 34.62 1.57 -3.01
N HIS A 377 34.73 2.05 -4.25
CA HIS A 377 34.66 1.17 -5.43
C HIS A 377 35.84 0.21 -5.49
N ALA A 378 37.06 0.69 -5.27
CA ALA A 378 38.27 -0.14 -5.30
C ALA A 378 38.25 -1.25 -4.23
N GLY A 379 37.65 -0.98 -3.08
CA GLY A 379 37.43 -1.97 -2.02
C GLY A 379 36.25 -2.91 -2.25
N GLY A 380 35.46 -2.71 -3.32
CA GLY A 380 34.22 -3.47 -3.54
C GLY A 380 33.14 -3.21 -2.49
N VAL A 381 33.24 -2.08 -1.77
CA VAL A 381 32.27 -1.65 -0.75
C VAL A 381 31.00 -1.13 -1.40
N VAL A 382 31.13 -0.50 -2.57
CA VAL A 382 30.03 -0.05 -3.40
C VAL A 382 30.15 -0.62 -4.80
N ALA A 383 29.01 -0.67 -5.50
CA ALA A 383 28.98 -1.04 -6.90
C ALA A 383 28.20 -0.01 -7.72
N GLY A 384 28.58 0.12 -9.00
CA GLY A 384 27.81 0.89 -9.97
C GLY A 384 26.51 0.19 -10.37
N ALA A 385 25.87 0.73 -11.42
CA ALA A 385 24.66 0.17 -11.99
C ALA A 385 24.82 -1.35 -12.22
N ALA A 386 23.85 -2.14 -11.74
CA ALA A 386 23.74 -3.54 -12.14
C ALA A 386 23.49 -3.62 -13.65
N ASP A 387 24.05 -4.65 -14.29
CA ASP A 387 23.76 -4.93 -15.69
C ASP A 387 22.25 -5.16 -15.85
N ALA A 388 21.67 -4.59 -16.91
CA ALA A 388 20.26 -4.78 -17.23
C ALA A 388 20.07 -6.16 -17.85
N ASP A 389 19.76 -7.16 -17.02
CA ASP A 389 19.31 -8.49 -17.47
C ASP A 389 17.89 -8.44 -18.07
#